data_AF-A0A7S0FVY0-F1
#
_entry.id   AF-A0A7S0FVY0-F1
#
_cell.length_a   1.000
_cell.length_b   1.000
_cell.length_c   1.000
_cell.angle_alpha   90.00
_cell.angle_beta   90.00
_cell.angle_gamma   90.00
#
_symmetry.space_group_name_H-M   'P 1'
#
loop_
_entity.id
_entity.type
_entity.pdbx_description
1 polymer ?
#
loop_
_entity_poly.entity_id
_entity_poly.type
_entity_poly.pdbx_seq_one_letter_code
_entity_poly.pdbx_strand_id
1 'polypeptide(L)'
;PGLVIMQPLIRQRLAALGINVTSVVTSGESWDQLDQIMANKTYDLLMWAQNTLPAGDPQWFLNAFFRSGAGSNHAGLNSSAVNLLLDDLAHAEVHSSRVSATAAAHAEILSEVPVSNLVTPEWHVGLSSKLSEYEPWGSDYYVIRADLGPGVEPTAAPTPAPTPAPTPAPAAPTPVPAAPTPAPMRAPTKNKKEGSENVEQSGAGRAMLGGLSVASLPLLLTPVL
;
A
#
# COMPACT_ATOMS: atom_id res chain seq x y z
N PRO A 1 7.24 -4.69 -13.78
CA PRO A 1 7.58 -5.61 -12.66
C PRO A 1 7.38 -7.11 -13.01
N GLY A 2 8.08 -8.01 -12.30
CA GLY A 2 8.00 -9.47 -12.49
C GLY A 2 6.75 -10.16 -11.91
N LEU A 3 5.56 -9.56 -12.02
CA LEU A 3 4.32 -10.09 -11.41
C LEU A 3 4.00 -11.51 -11.90
N VAL A 4 4.15 -11.76 -13.19
CA VAL A 4 3.96 -13.09 -13.81
C VAL A 4 4.95 -14.13 -13.24
N ILE A 5 6.12 -13.70 -12.79
CA ILE A 5 7.14 -14.57 -12.19
C ILE A 5 6.83 -14.83 -10.71
N MET A 6 6.35 -13.83 -9.98
CA MET A 6 6.00 -13.95 -8.55
C MET A 6 4.74 -14.79 -8.33
N GLN A 7 3.79 -14.72 -9.24
CA GLN A 7 2.47 -15.31 -9.07
C GLN A 7 2.49 -16.85 -8.89
N PRO A 8 3.22 -17.67 -9.67
CA PRO A 8 3.33 -19.10 -9.40
C PRO A 8 3.85 -19.42 -7.99
N LEU A 9 4.78 -18.61 -7.47
CA LEU A 9 5.31 -18.75 -6.11
C LEU A 9 4.25 -18.41 -5.06
N ILE A 10 3.51 -17.31 -5.24
CA ILE A 10 2.40 -16.93 -4.35
C ILE A 10 1.34 -18.04 -4.34
N ARG A 11 0.92 -18.53 -5.52
CA ARG A 11 0.01 -19.66 -5.66
C ARG A 11 0.49 -20.89 -4.87
N GLN A 12 1.77 -21.24 -5.01
CA GLN A 12 2.36 -22.38 -4.31
C GLN A 12 2.30 -22.18 -2.78
N ARG A 13 2.60 -20.98 -2.27
CA ARG A 13 2.56 -20.68 -0.84
C ARG A 13 1.14 -20.72 -0.28
N LEU A 14 0.17 -20.17 -0.99
CA LEU A 14 -1.25 -20.24 -0.60
C LEU A 14 -1.76 -21.69 -0.64
N ALA A 15 -1.40 -22.47 -1.66
CA ALA A 15 -1.75 -23.90 -1.73
C ALA A 15 -1.14 -24.71 -0.58
N ALA A 16 0.08 -24.40 -0.15
CA ALA A 16 0.71 -25.03 1.02
C ALA A 16 -0.03 -24.72 2.34
N LEU A 17 -0.81 -23.63 2.39
CA LEU A 17 -1.71 -23.30 3.50
C LEU A 17 -3.10 -23.94 3.36
N GLY A 18 -3.32 -24.78 2.34
CA GLY A 18 -4.60 -25.42 2.07
C GLY A 18 -5.59 -24.56 1.28
N ILE A 19 -5.15 -23.43 0.72
CA ILE A 19 -6.00 -22.55 -0.10
C ILE A 19 -5.94 -23.03 -1.55
N ASN A 20 -7.09 -23.37 -2.14
CA ASN A 20 -7.14 -23.66 -3.56
C ASN A 20 -7.01 -22.37 -4.37
N VAL A 21 -6.08 -22.34 -5.32
CA VAL A 21 -5.76 -21.13 -6.09
C VAL A 21 -5.80 -21.40 -7.58
N THR A 22 -6.77 -20.77 -8.24
CA THR A 22 -6.84 -20.66 -9.70
C THR A 22 -6.00 -19.49 -10.19
N SER A 23 -5.38 -19.59 -11.36
CA SER A 23 -4.53 -18.54 -11.88
C SER A 23 -4.87 -18.25 -13.34
N VAL A 24 -5.43 -17.07 -13.63
CA VAL A 24 -5.63 -16.46 -14.97
C VAL A 24 -4.57 -15.44 -15.42
N VAL A 25 -3.62 -15.77 -16.30
CA VAL A 25 -2.66 -14.78 -16.85
C VAL A 25 -3.28 -14.18 -18.11
N THR A 26 -3.65 -12.88 -18.14
CA THR A 26 -4.23 -12.24 -19.34
C THR A 26 -3.18 -12.01 -20.42
N SER A 27 -3.53 -11.91 -21.71
CA SER A 27 -2.53 -11.60 -22.75
C SER A 27 -1.90 -10.21 -22.53
N GLY A 28 -0.63 -10.05 -22.92
CA GLY A 28 0.02 -8.74 -23.01
C GLY A 28 -0.24 -8.00 -24.33
N GLU A 29 -0.89 -8.66 -25.30
CA GLU A 29 -1.19 -8.10 -26.62
C GLU A 29 -2.38 -7.14 -26.60
N SER A 30 -3.31 -7.31 -25.65
CA SER A 30 -4.45 -6.43 -25.42
C SER A 30 -4.79 -6.37 -23.94
N TRP A 31 -5.23 -5.19 -23.49
CA TRP A 31 -5.68 -4.94 -22.13
C TRP A 31 -7.19 -5.21 -21.93
N ASP A 32 -7.96 -5.46 -22.99
CA ASP A 32 -9.43 -5.55 -22.92
C ASP A 32 -9.92 -6.60 -21.93
N GLN A 33 -9.28 -7.79 -21.93
CA GLN A 33 -9.62 -8.87 -21.01
C GLN A 33 -9.37 -8.45 -19.55
N LEU A 34 -8.25 -7.78 -19.29
CA LEU A 34 -7.92 -7.28 -17.97
C LEU A 34 -8.92 -6.21 -17.53
N ASP A 35 -9.22 -5.25 -18.41
CA ASP A 35 -10.12 -4.15 -18.10
C ASP A 35 -11.52 -4.65 -17.76
N GLN A 36 -12.03 -5.64 -18.50
CA GLN A 36 -13.29 -6.30 -18.19
C GLN A 36 -13.25 -7.00 -16.83
N ILE A 37 -12.18 -7.72 -16.55
CA ILE A 37 -11.93 -8.38 -15.26
C ILE A 37 -11.92 -7.36 -14.10
N MET A 38 -11.23 -6.24 -14.27
CA MET A 38 -11.11 -5.19 -13.26
C MET A 38 -12.43 -4.46 -13.04
N ALA A 39 -13.15 -4.17 -14.12
CA ALA A 39 -14.47 -3.52 -14.10
C ALA A 39 -15.54 -4.42 -13.46
N ASN A 40 -15.56 -5.70 -13.82
CA ASN A 40 -16.52 -6.67 -13.28
C ASN A 40 -16.15 -7.16 -11.88
N LYS A 41 -14.95 -6.84 -11.37
CA LYS A 41 -14.45 -7.24 -10.06
C LYS A 41 -14.51 -8.77 -9.85
N THR A 42 -14.22 -9.54 -10.89
CA THR A 42 -14.32 -11.02 -10.85
C THR A 42 -13.13 -11.71 -10.17
N TYR A 43 -12.39 -11.03 -9.29
CA TYR A 43 -11.22 -11.55 -8.55
C TYR A 43 -11.50 -11.76 -7.08
N ASP A 44 -10.79 -12.74 -6.54
CA ASP A 44 -10.39 -12.75 -5.13
C ASP A 44 -9.04 -12.10 -4.83
N LEU A 45 -8.08 -12.14 -5.77
CA LEU A 45 -6.78 -11.49 -5.68
C LEU A 45 -6.41 -10.82 -7.01
N LEU A 46 -5.87 -9.59 -6.98
CA LEU A 46 -5.33 -8.90 -8.16
C LEU A 46 -3.87 -8.50 -7.89
N MET A 47 -2.96 -9.02 -8.71
CA MET A 47 -1.57 -8.56 -8.72
C MET A 47 -1.43 -7.36 -9.65
N TRP A 48 -1.07 -6.21 -9.09
CA TRP A 48 -0.96 -4.94 -9.80
C TRP A 48 0.24 -4.15 -9.30
N ALA A 49 0.63 -3.13 -10.06
CA ALA A 49 1.83 -2.35 -9.83
C ALA A 49 1.61 -0.87 -10.19
N GLN A 50 2.08 0.06 -9.36
CA GLN A 50 1.78 1.49 -9.53
C GLN A 50 2.77 2.40 -8.81
N ASN A 51 3.48 3.30 -9.51
CA ASN A 51 4.29 4.31 -8.82
C ASN A 51 3.43 5.08 -7.79
N THR A 52 3.81 4.99 -6.50
CA THR A 52 3.05 5.55 -5.37
C THR A 52 3.42 6.98 -5.06
N LEU A 53 4.57 7.45 -5.56
CA LEU A 53 5.10 8.77 -5.27
C LEU A 53 5.63 9.48 -6.53
N PRO A 54 4.87 9.49 -7.65
CA PRO A 54 5.34 9.95 -8.95
C PRO A 54 5.84 11.41 -8.96
N ALA A 55 5.25 12.26 -8.13
CA ALA A 55 5.58 13.69 -8.04
C ALA A 55 6.12 14.09 -6.65
N GLY A 56 6.59 13.14 -5.84
CA GLY A 56 7.09 13.41 -4.50
C GLY A 56 6.01 13.57 -3.41
N ASP A 57 4.72 13.50 -3.77
CA ASP A 57 3.59 13.57 -2.84
C ASP A 57 2.61 12.41 -3.10
N PRO A 58 2.20 11.64 -2.06
CA PRO A 58 1.42 10.43 -2.26
C PRO A 58 -0.10 10.68 -2.24
N GLN A 59 -0.57 11.92 -2.05
CA GLN A 59 -2.00 12.21 -1.90
C GLN A 59 -2.81 11.66 -3.07
N TRP A 60 -2.34 11.83 -4.32
CA TRP A 60 -3.02 11.27 -5.49
C TRP A 60 -3.16 9.74 -5.39
N PHE A 61 -2.06 9.05 -5.08
CA PHE A 61 -2.03 7.59 -4.99
C PHE A 61 -2.98 7.10 -3.88
N LEU A 62 -2.89 7.69 -2.69
CA LEU A 62 -3.72 7.28 -1.57
C LEU A 62 -5.22 7.49 -1.87
N ASN A 63 -5.57 8.60 -2.52
CA ASN A 63 -6.95 8.88 -2.93
C ASN A 63 -7.45 7.92 -4.01
N ALA A 64 -6.66 7.66 -5.05
CA ALA A 64 -7.09 6.83 -6.17
C ALA A 64 -7.31 5.37 -5.75
N PHE A 65 -6.50 4.84 -4.84
CA PHE A 65 -6.43 3.42 -4.53
C PHE A 65 -7.04 3.01 -3.18
N PHE A 66 -7.18 3.91 -2.21
CA PHE A 66 -7.68 3.57 -0.86
C PHE A 66 -8.91 4.35 -0.42
N ARG A 67 -9.31 5.40 -1.14
CA ARG A 67 -10.55 6.10 -0.83
C ARG A 67 -11.76 5.24 -1.17
N SER A 68 -12.78 5.26 -0.31
CA SER A 68 -14.04 4.58 -0.56
C SER A 68 -14.64 4.99 -1.91
N GLY A 69 -14.96 4.01 -2.76
CA GLY A 69 -15.60 4.25 -4.06
C GLY A 69 -14.70 4.85 -5.16
N ALA A 70 -13.41 5.03 -4.91
CA ALA A 70 -12.49 5.49 -5.97
C ALA A 70 -12.33 4.44 -7.07
N GLY A 71 -12.20 4.89 -8.33
CA GLY A 71 -12.17 4.01 -9.50
C GLY A 71 -11.02 2.98 -9.51
N SER A 72 -9.87 3.36 -8.95
CA SER A 72 -8.70 2.48 -8.83
C SER A 72 -8.62 1.74 -7.49
N ASN A 73 -9.65 1.83 -6.64
CA ASN A 73 -9.73 1.05 -5.41
C ASN A 73 -10.04 -0.42 -5.75
N HIS A 74 -8.98 -1.16 -6.08
CA HIS A 74 -9.05 -2.57 -6.46
C HIS A 74 -9.39 -3.46 -5.26
N ALA A 75 -8.99 -3.07 -4.05
CA ALA A 75 -9.27 -3.79 -2.82
C ALA A 75 -10.74 -3.68 -2.37
N GLY A 76 -11.48 -2.72 -2.89
CA GLY A 76 -12.84 -2.43 -2.43
C GLY A 76 -12.87 -1.90 -0.99
N LEU A 77 -11.76 -1.29 -0.53
CA LEU A 77 -11.68 -0.71 0.82
C LEU A 77 -12.81 0.31 0.99
N ASN A 78 -13.55 0.19 2.09
CA ASN A 78 -14.60 1.12 2.44
C ASN A 78 -14.47 1.51 3.93
N SER A 79 -13.66 2.53 4.22
CA SER A 79 -13.34 2.94 5.59
C SER A 79 -13.53 4.44 5.77
N SER A 80 -14.45 4.83 6.67
CA SER A 80 -14.69 6.24 7.00
C SER A 80 -13.49 6.87 7.71
N ALA A 81 -12.75 6.10 8.51
CA ALA A 81 -11.54 6.55 9.18
C ALA A 81 -10.45 6.94 8.17
N VAL A 82 -10.21 6.07 7.17
CA VAL A 82 -9.29 6.37 6.07
C VAL A 82 -9.75 7.60 5.29
N ASN A 83 -11.04 7.70 4.95
CA ASN A 83 -11.55 8.86 4.20
C ASN A 83 -11.30 10.19 4.93
N LEU A 84 -11.54 10.24 6.25
CA LEU A 84 -11.28 11.44 7.06
C LEU A 84 -9.80 11.83 7.05
N LEU A 85 -8.89 10.85 7.21
CA LEU A 85 -7.45 11.12 7.16
C LEU A 85 -6.99 11.59 5.77
N LEU A 86 -7.61 11.11 4.70
CA LEU A 86 -7.35 11.59 3.34
C LEU A 86 -7.89 13.01 3.11
N ASP A 87 -8.99 13.40 3.76
CA ASP A 87 -9.49 14.78 3.77
C ASP A 87 -8.53 15.70 4.52
N ASP A 88 -8.07 15.30 5.70
CA ASP A 88 -7.08 16.05 6.48
C ASP A 88 -5.77 16.27 5.69
N LEU A 89 -5.29 15.22 5.00
CA LEU A 89 -4.12 15.33 4.11
C LEU A 89 -4.34 16.35 2.99
N ALA A 90 -5.53 16.43 2.41
CA ALA A 90 -5.84 17.38 1.35
C ALA A 90 -5.78 18.84 1.81
N HIS A 91 -5.97 19.10 3.11
CA HIS A 91 -5.93 20.43 3.72
C HIS A 91 -4.58 20.78 4.35
N ALA A 92 -3.63 19.85 4.43
CA ALA A 92 -2.29 20.13 4.93
C ALA A 92 -1.46 20.88 3.86
N GLU A 93 -1.14 22.15 4.06
CA GLU A 93 -0.34 22.93 3.10
C GLU A 93 1.15 22.98 3.45
N VAL A 94 1.47 22.92 4.74
CA VAL A 94 2.85 22.95 5.23
C VAL A 94 3.49 21.57 5.07
N HIS A 95 4.69 21.51 4.50
CA HIS A 95 5.39 20.25 4.21
C HIS A 95 5.46 19.29 5.40
N SER A 96 5.89 19.75 6.58
CA SER A 96 5.95 18.90 7.78
C SER A 96 4.58 18.36 8.21
N SER A 97 3.53 19.18 8.06
CA SER A 97 2.15 18.78 8.34
C SER A 97 1.65 17.76 7.31
N ARG A 98 2.00 17.92 6.03
CA ARG A 98 1.70 16.94 4.97
C ARG A 98 2.35 15.59 5.22
N VAL A 99 3.63 15.58 5.61
CA VAL A 99 4.35 14.36 5.98
C VAL A 99 3.66 13.66 7.14
N SER A 100 3.27 14.41 8.18
CA SER A 100 2.58 13.86 9.36
C SER A 100 1.20 13.30 9.01
N ALA A 101 0.39 14.04 8.24
CA ALA A 101 -0.93 13.62 7.80
C ALA A 101 -0.86 12.37 6.89
N THR A 102 0.13 12.33 5.98
CA THR A 102 0.41 11.17 5.14
C THR A 102 0.73 9.93 6.00
N ALA A 103 1.60 10.09 7.00
CA ALA A 103 1.96 8.98 7.88
C ALA A 103 0.75 8.44 8.66
N ALA A 104 -0.13 9.32 9.12
CA ALA A 104 -1.37 8.94 9.80
C ALA A 104 -2.32 8.17 8.87
N ALA A 105 -2.58 8.69 7.66
CA ALA A 105 -3.41 8.01 6.66
C ALA A 105 -2.83 6.64 6.30
N HIS A 106 -1.52 6.54 6.09
CA HIS A 106 -0.86 5.28 5.75
C HIS A 106 -0.92 4.26 6.89
N ALA A 107 -0.77 4.69 8.16
CA ALA A 107 -0.90 3.80 9.31
C ALA A 107 -2.30 3.18 9.41
N GLU A 108 -3.35 3.98 9.18
CA GLU A 108 -4.73 3.48 9.17
C GLU A 108 -5.01 2.56 7.98
N ILE A 109 -4.47 2.88 6.80
CA ILE A 109 -4.57 1.96 5.64
C ILE A 109 -3.89 0.62 5.95
N LEU A 110 -2.74 0.62 6.62
CA LEU A 110 -2.03 -0.62 6.98
C LEU A 110 -2.78 -1.45 8.03
N SER A 111 -3.54 -0.83 8.94
CA SER A 111 -4.31 -1.55 9.96
C SER A 111 -5.49 -2.33 9.37
N GLU A 112 -6.05 -1.83 8.26
CA GLU A 112 -7.15 -2.46 7.50
C GLU A 112 -6.67 -3.57 6.55
N VAL A 113 -5.36 -3.66 6.28
CA VAL A 113 -4.72 -4.66 5.38
C VAL A 113 -5.41 -4.79 4.00
N PRO A 114 -5.77 -3.68 3.31
CA PRO A 114 -6.48 -3.74 2.03
C PRO A 114 -5.60 -4.27 0.89
N VAL A 115 -4.28 -4.10 1.01
CA VAL A 115 -3.25 -4.61 0.10
C VAL A 115 -2.00 -4.98 0.91
N SER A 116 -1.14 -5.82 0.37
CA SER A 116 0.11 -6.24 1.00
C SER A 116 1.27 -6.03 0.05
N ASN A 117 2.04 -4.98 0.36
CA ASN A 117 3.17 -4.50 -0.42
C ASN A 117 4.25 -5.56 -0.61
N LEU A 118 4.43 -6.07 -1.83
CA LEU A 118 5.39 -7.15 -2.13
C LEU A 118 6.83 -6.67 -2.18
N VAL A 119 7.07 -5.60 -2.94
CA VAL A 119 8.41 -5.13 -3.29
C VAL A 119 8.33 -3.69 -3.76
N THR A 120 9.39 -2.94 -3.49
CA THR A 120 9.73 -1.70 -4.20
C THR A 120 10.81 -2.06 -5.21
N PRO A 121 10.47 -2.31 -6.48
CA PRO A 121 11.46 -2.77 -7.45
C PRO A 121 12.42 -1.64 -7.81
N GLU A 122 13.67 -2.00 -8.10
CA GLU A 122 14.62 -1.07 -8.70
C GLU A 122 14.41 -1.00 -10.21
N TRP A 123 14.45 0.21 -10.75
CA TRP A 123 14.39 0.41 -12.18
C TRP A 123 15.76 0.14 -12.80
N HIS A 124 15.80 -0.79 -13.76
CA HIS A 124 17.01 -1.16 -14.48
C HIS A 124 16.88 -0.71 -15.93
N VAL A 125 17.87 0.03 -16.43
CA VAL A 125 17.89 0.54 -17.81
C VAL A 125 19.15 0.04 -18.51
N GLY A 126 18.98 -0.68 -19.62
CA GLY A 126 20.09 -1.12 -20.47
C GLY A 126 20.43 -0.08 -21.52
N LEU A 127 21.66 0.43 -21.53
CA LEU A 127 22.10 1.50 -22.42
C LEU A 127 23.35 1.11 -23.20
N SER A 128 23.49 1.66 -24.41
CA SER A 128 24.77 1.60 -25.13
C SER A 128 25.78 2.57 -24.52
N SER A 129 27.07 2.34 -24.76
CA SER A 129 28.15 3.25 -24.32
C SER A 129 28.03 4.69 -24.83
N LYS A 130 27.20 4.95 -25.83
CA LYS A 130 26.91 6.31 -26.35
C LYS A 130 26.08 7.16 -25.38
N LEU A 131 25.45 6.55 -24.38
CA LEU A 131 24.62 7.21 -23.36
C LEU A 131 25.21 7.00 -21.96
N SER A 132 26.54 7.06 -21.85
CA SER A 132 27.25 6.82 -20.58
C SER A 132 26.93 7.82 -19.47
N GLU A 133 26.34 8.97 -19.81
CA GLU A 133 25.96 10.04 -18.87
C GLU A 133 24.48 9.98 -18.45
N TYR A 134 23.73 8.98 -18.91
CA TYR A 134 22.34 8.84 -18.53
C TYR A 134 22.21 8.37 -17.09
N GLU A 135 21.43 9.13 -16.31
CA GLU A 135 21.03 8.76 -14.95
C GLU A 135 19.50 8.57 -14.90
N PRO A 136 19.00 7.38 -14.53
CA PRO A 136 17.56 7.15 -14.37
C PRO A 136 16.98 7.98 -13.22
N TRP A 137 15.81 8.58 -13.43
CA TRP A 137 15.09 9.32 -12.38
C TRP A 137 13.94 8.48 -11.82
N GLY A 138 13.80 8.46 -10.49
CA GLY A 138 12.85 7.58 -9.80
C GLY A 138 11.35 7.87 -10.00
N SER A 139 10.99 8.91 -10.76
CA SER A 139 9.59 9.20 -11.08
C SER A 139 9.08 8.45 -12.33
N ASP A 140 9.97 7.81 -13.10
CA ASP A 140 9.68 7.09 -14.35
C ASP A 140 9.11 7.97 -15.50
N TYR A 141 8.99 9.31 -15.34
CA TYR A 141 8.47 10.21 -16.39
C TYR A 141 9.54 10.88 -17.25
N TYR A 142 10.74 11.12 -16.72
CA TYR A 142 11.80 11.89 -17.40
C TYR A 142 12.82 10.97 -18.07
N VAL A 143 12.34 10.10 -18.97
CA VAL A 143 13.18 9.13 -19.69
C VAL A 143 14.03 9.80 -20.77
N ILE A 144 13.52 10.86 -21.41
CA ILE A 144 14.25 11.68 -22.38
C ILE A 144 14.25 13.11 -21.85
N ARG A 145 15.41 13.77 -21.92
CA ARG A 145 15.62 15.11 -21.38
C ARG A 145 16.39 15.94 -22.40
N ALA A 146 16.20 17.26 -22.35
CA ALA A 146 16.85 18.19 -23.27
C ALA A 146 18.37 18.24 -23.13
N ASP A 147 18.89 17.84 -21.97
CA ASP A 147 20.31 17.75 -21.63
C ASP A 147 20.94 16.39 -21.98
N LEU A 148 20.18 15.46 -22.55
CA LEU A 148 20.69 14.17 -23.03
C LEU A 148 21.04 14.28 -24.52
N GLY A 149 22.33 14.39 -24.85
CA GLY A 149 22.82 14.37 -26.23
C GLY A 149 24.30 14.71 -26.40
N PRO A 150 24.92 14.41 -27.56
CA PRO A 150 26.30 14.80 -27.81
C PRO A 150 26.42 16.33 -27.89
N GLY A 151 27.19 16.93 -26.97
CA GLY A 151 27.54 18.35 -26.99
C GLY A 151 26.75 19.26 -26.04
N VAL A 152 25.92 18.69 -25.15
CA VAL A 152 25.36 19.44 -24.01
C VAL A 152 26.33 19.31 -22.84
N GLU A 153 26.83 20.44 -22.32
CA GLU A 153 27.63 20.42 -21.09
C GLU A 153 26.75 19.92 -19.93
N PRO A 154 27.27 19.03 -19.05
CA PRO A 154 26.49 18.54 -17.93
C PRO A 154 26.00 19.70 -17.08
N THR A 155 24.67 19.86 -16.98
CA THR A 155 24.10 20.77 -15.97
C THR A 155 24.41 20.17 -14.61
N ALA A 156 25.03 20.96 -13.72
CA ALA A 156 25.43 20.51 -12.40
C ALA A 156 24.26 19.82 -11.68
N ALA A 157 24.51 18.63 -11.12
CA ALA A 157 23.52 17.89 -10.36
C ALA A 157 22.93 18.78 -9.25
N PRO A 158 21.61 18.71 -8.98
CA PRO A 158 21.03 19.44 -7.87
C PRO A 158 21.70 18.99 -6.57
N THR A 159 22.13 19.96 -5.76
CA THR A 159 22.70 19.71 -4.44
C THR A 159 21.73 18.85 -3.64
N PRO A 160 22.15 17.69 -3.08
CA PRO A 160 21.31 16.89 -2.21
C PRO A 160 20.72 17.75 -1.10
N ALA A 161 19.42 17.60 -0.84
CA ALA A 161 18.80 18.21 0.34
C ALA A 161 19.56 17.77 1.60
N PRO A 162 19.79 18.66 2.57
CA PRO A 162 20.54 18.32 3.77
C PRO A 162 19.86 17.14 4.48
N THR A 163 20.65 16.13 4.82
CA THR A 163 20.19 15.00 5.64
C THR A 163 19.65 15.55 6.97
N PRO A 164 18.40 15.24 7.36
CA PRO A 164 17.87 15.63 8.66
C PRO A 164 18.79 15.13 9.78
N ALA A 165 19.04 15.97 10.78
CA ALA A 165 19.79 15.56 11.96
C ALA A 165 19.09 14.37 12.65
N PRO A 166 19.84 13.43 13.25
CA PRO A 166 19.24 12.31 13.95
C PRO A 166 18.33 12.80 15.07
N THR A 167 17.07 12.36 15.05
CA THR A 167 16.12 12.59 16.14
C THR A 167 16.71 12.04 17.44
N PRO A 168 16.77 12.83 18.54
CA PRO A 168 17.25 12.33 19.84
C PRO A 168 16.47 11.10 20.29
N ALA A 169 17.18 10.14 20.89
CA ALA A 169 16.58 8.94 21.47
C ALA A 169 15.52 9.33 22.53
N PRO A 170 14.39 8.63 22.61
CA PRO A 170 13.38 8.86 23.64
C PRO A 170 14.00 8.80 25.04
N ALA A 171 13.67 9.78 25.89
CA ALA A 171 14.05 9.76 27.29
C ALA A 171 13.43 8.53 27.98
N ALA A 172 14.22 7.89 28.85
CA ALA A 172 13.76 6.74 29.63
C ALA A 172 12.45 7.08 30.38
N PRO A 173 11.47 6.17 30.40
CA PRO A 173 10.22 6.40 31.11
C PRO A 173 10.48 6.61 32.60
N THR A 174 9.89 7.65 33.15
CA THR A 174 9.86 7.92 34.59
C THR A 174 9.25 6.70 35.31
N PRO A 175 9.83 6.19 36.40
CA PRO A 175 9.27 5.06 37.14
C PRO A 175 7.85 5.38 37.61
N VAL A 176 6.91 4.50 37.28
CA VAL A 176 5.52 4.57 37.69
C VAL A 176 5.44 4.41 39.22
N PRO A 177 4.75 5.29 39.96
CA PRO A 177 4.52 5.10 41.39
C PRO A 177 3.81 3.78 41.68
N ALA A 178 4.26 3.07 42.72
CA ALA A 178 3.67 1.80 43.14
C ALA A 178 2.17 1.93 43.40
N ALA A 179 1.39 1.00 42.84
CA ALA A 179 -0.05 0.94 43.04
C ALA A 179 -0.38 0.73 44.54
N PRO A 180 -1.39 1.43 45.08
CA PRO A 180 -1.82 1.21 46.46
C PRO A 180 -2.47 -0.18 46.60
N THR A 181 -2.17 -0.82 47.73
CA THR A 181 -2.71 -2.12 48.16
C THR A 181 -4.24 -2.19 48.01
N PRO A 182 -4.81 -3.26 47.42
CA PRO A 182 -6.26 -3.41 47.32
C PRO A 182 -6.91 -3.47 48.71
N ALA A 183 -8.00 -2.72 48.89
CA ALA A 183 -8.85 -2.84 50.06
C ALA A 183 -9.58 -4.21 50.10
N PRO A 184 -9.98 -4.70 51.28
CA PRO A 184 -10.61 -6.02 51.43
C PRO A 184 -11.93 -6.09 50.66
N MET A 185 -12.11 -7.18 49.90
CA MET A 185 -13.30 -7.49 49.13
C MET A 185 -14.53 -7.57 50.03
N ARG A 186 -15.56 -6.76 49.73
CA ARG A 186 -16.90 -6.93 50.33
C ARG A 186 -17.64 -8.08 49.63
N ALA A 187 -18.33 -8.88 50.45
CA ALA A 187 -19.11 -10.05 50.05
C ALA A 187 -20.22 -9.72 49.02
N PRO A 188 -20.61 -10.67 48.16
CA PRO A 188 -21.58 -10.44 47.09
C PRO A 188 -23.02 -10.41 47.63
N THR A 189 -23.74 -9.32 47.36
CA THR A 189 -25.20 -9.28 47.47
C THR A 189 -25.83 -9.80 46.18
N LYS A 190 -26.69 -10.81 46.32
CA LYS A 190 -27.58 -11.32 45.26
C LYS A 190 -28.58 -10.24 44.84
N ASN A 191 -28.79 -10.05 43.54
CA ASN A 191 -30.07 -9.68 42.89
C ASN A 191 -29.88 -9.95 41.38
N LYS A 192 -30.51 -11.01 40.83
CA LYS A 192 -31.85 -11.13 40.23
C LYS A 192 -31.89 -10.62 38.77
N LYS A 193 -32.31 -11.57 37.91
CA LYS A 193 -32.40 -11.63 36.45
C LYS A 193 -33.13 -10.48 35.74
N GLU A 194 -32.65 -10.18 34.54
CA GLU A 194 -33.34 -9.99 33.24
C GLU A 194 -32.19 -9.87 32.20
N GLY A 195 -32.11 -10.49 31.03
CA GLY A 195 -33.09 -11.14 30.17
C GLY A 195 -33.11 -10.46 28.80
N SER A 196 -32.21 -10.81 27.87
CA SER A 196 -32.47 -10.85 26.41
C SER A 196 -31.27 -11.40 25.62
N GLU A 197 -31.59 -11.99 24.47
CA GLU A 197 -30.85 -13.02 23.75
C GLU A 197 -29.83 -12.53 22.70
N ASN A 198 -28.90 -13.45 22.39
CA ASN A 198 -28.23 -13.81 21.13
C ASN A 198 -28.31 -12.91 19.88
N VAL A 199 -27.19 -12.79 19.15
CA VAL A 199 -26.95 -13.38 17.81
C VAL A 199 -25.45 -13.22 17.41
N GLU A 200 -24.80 -14.36 17.12
CA GLU A 200 -23.90 -14.70 15.98
C GLU A 200 -23.46 -13.56 15.01
N GLN A 201 -22.32 -13.51 14.32
CA GLN A 201 -21.47 -14.54 13.72
C GLN A 201 -20.24 -13.83 13.07
N SER A 202 -19.10 -14.54 13.06
CA SER A 202 -18.15 -14.71 11.94
C SER A 202 -17.91 -13.60 10.89
N GLY A 203 -16.65 -13.22 10.71
CA GLY A 203 -16.15 -12.58 9.49
C GLY A 203 -14.64 -12.78 9.33
N ALA A 204 -14.25 -13.83 8.62
CA ALA A 204 -12.86 -14.18 8.34
C ALA A 204 -12.18 -13.09 7.47
N GLY A 205 -11.04 -12.58 7.95
CA GLY A 205 -10.22 -11.60 7.27
C GLY A 205 -9.62 -12.16 5.97
N ARG A 206 -9.84 -11.45 4.86
CA ARG A 206 -9.21 -11.74 3.56
C ARG A 206 -8.12 -10.70 3.32
N ALA A 207 -6.87 -11.11 3.48
CA ALA A 207 -5.69 -10.31 3.17
C ALA A 207 -5.34 -10.43 1.69
N MET A 208 -5.09 -9.30 1.04
CA MET A 208 -4.71 -9.16 -0.37
C MET A 208 -3.26 -8.68 -0.49
N LEU A 209 -2.48 -9.19 -1.46
CA LEU A 209 -1.05 -8.92 -1.74
C LEU A 209 -0.91 -8.07 -3.04
N GLY A 210 -0.25 -6.91 -3.02
CA GLY A 210 0.01 -6.05 -4.20
C GLY A 210 1.39 -5.37 -4.15
N GLY A 211 2.05 -5.06 -5.27
CA GLY A 211 3.40 -4.43 -5.28
C GLY A 211 3.79 -3.81 -6.63
N LEU A 212 4.48 -2.67 -6.60
CA LEU A 212 4.93 -1.75 -7.69
C LEU A 212 5.85 -2.38 -8.76
N SER A 213 6.15 -1.89 -9.99
CA SER A 213 5.81 -0.75 -10.89
C SER A 213 5.93 -1.20 -12.39
N VAL A 214 5.12 -0.61 -13.29
CA VAL A 214 5.02 -0.61 -14.79
C VAL A 214 5.14 -1.91 -15.62
N ALA A 215 4.03 -2.21 -16.33
CA ALA A 215 3.80 -3.20 -17.39
C ALA A 215 4.14 -4.66 -17.05
N SER A 216 3.12 -5.42 -16.60
CA SER A 216 2.87 -6.83 -16.99
C SER A 216 1.70 -7.41 -16.20
N LEU A 217 0.66 -7.80 -16.94
CA LEU A 217 -0.32 -8.87 -16.75
C LEU A 217 -0.82 -9.16 -15.31
N PRO A 218 -2.05 -8.73 -14.97
CA PRO A 218 -2.74 -9.14 -13.76
C PRO A 218 -3.56 -10.41 -13.91
N LEU A 219 -3.79 -11.08 -12.79
CA LEU A 219 -4.37 -12.41 -12.70
C LEU A 219 -5.40 -12.54 -11.60
N LEU A 220 -6.42 -13.35 -11.87
CA LEU A 220 -7.67 -13.47 -11.13
C LEU A 220 -7.99 -14.90 -10.69
N LEU A 221 -8.55 -15.05 -9.48
CA LEU A 221 -9.13 -16.28 -8.92
C LEU A 221 -10.66 -16.18 -8.93
N THR A 222 -11.34 -17.27 -9.28
CA THR A 222 -12.73 -17.55 -8.91
C THR A 222 -12.91 -19.00 -8.44
N PRO A 223 -13.79 -19.27 -7.46
CA PRO A 223 -14.17 -20.62 -7.07
C PRO A 223 -15.33 -21.15 -7.94
N VAL A 224 -15.25 -22.42 -8.30
CA VAL A 224 -16.39 -23.20 -8.82
C VAL A 224 -16.97 -23.97 -7.64
N LEU A 225 -18.26 -23.75 -7.36
CA LEU A 225 -19.12 -24.73 -6.70
C LEU A 225 -19.63 -25.73 -7.74
#